data_AF-A0A8H3DMS5-F1
#
_entry.id   AF-A0A8H3DMS5-F1
#
_cell.length_a   1.000
_cell.length_b   1.000
_cell.length_c   1.000
_cell.angle_alpha   90.00
_cell.angle_beta   90.00
_cell.angle_gamma   90.00
#
_symmetry.space_group_name_H-M   'P 1'
#
loop_
_entity.id
_entity.type
_entity.pdbx_description
1 polymer ?
#
loop_
_entity_poly.entity_id
_entity_poly.type
_entity_poly.pdbx_seq_one_letter_code
_entity_poly.pdbx_strand_id
1 'polypeptide(L)' 'MGEGLASGLTYAIERKFAENLWSLYNSFAEDPIFQIDANLGYSAANALVQAPDTASLSDALTITLLPALPSAWGSGSM' A
#
# COMPACT_ATOMS: atom_id res chain seq x y z
N MET A 1 -1.75 -4.52 -13.28
CA MET A 1 -1.92 -3.54 -12.18
C MET A 1 -1.37 -4.09 -10.86
N GLY A 2 -1.78 -5.27 -10.40
CA GLY A 2 -1.31 -5.88 -9.14
C GLY A 2 0.20 -6.15 -9.02
N GLU A 3 0.86 -6.60 -10.09
CA GLU A 3 2.31 -6.85 -10.08
C GLU A 3 3.14 -5.58 -9.79
N GLY A 4 2.77 -4.46 -10.40
CA GLY A 4 3.45 -3.18 -10.15
C GLY A 4 3.27 -2.69 -8.72
N LEU A 5 2.08 -2.90 -8.15
CA LEU A 5 1.80 -2.60 -6.74
C LEU A 5 2.66 -3.46 -5.81
N ALA A 6 2.70 -4.78 -6.01
CA ALA A 6 3.51 -5.69 -5.22
C ALA A 6 4.99 -5.34 -5.27
N SER A 7 5.52 -5.09 -6.47
CA SER A 7 6.91 -4.67 -6.64
C SER A 7 7.21 -3.36 -5.90
N GLY A 8 6.29 -2.39 -5.93
CA GLY A 8 6.43 -1.13 -5.22
C GLY A 8 6.42 -1.28 -3.70
N LEU A 9 5.56 -2.16 -3.18
CA LEU A 9 5.49 -2.48 -1.74
C LEU A 9 6.76 -3.18 -1.26
N THR A 10 7.22 -4.21 -1.98
CA THR A 10 8.49 -4.88 -1.67
C THR A 10 9.66 -3.89 -1.67
N TYR A 11 9.76 -3.06 -2.72
CA TYR A 11 10.80 -2.03 -2.80
C TYR A 11 10.72 -1.02 -1.64
N ALA A 12 9.51 -0.63 -1.22
CA ALA A 12 9.33 0.28 -0.11
C ALA A 12 9.90 -0.30 1.18
N ILE A 13 9.59 -1.55 1.53
CA ILE A 13 10.16 -2.22 2.71
C ILE A 13 11.68 -2.28 2.61
N GLU A 14 12.22 -2.71 1.46
CA GLU A 14 13.66 -2.88 1.28
C GLU A 14 14.46 -1.58 1.36
N ARG A 15 13.86 -0.45 0.95
CA ARG A 15 14.61 0.79 0.73
C ARG A 15 14.16 1.98 1.56
N LYS A 16 12.97 1.98 2.13
CA LYS A 16 12.38 3.17 2.78
C LYS A 16 12.03 2.99 4.25
N PHE A 17 12.30 1.81 4.81
CA PHE A 17 11.98 1.50 6.21
C PHE A 17 13.28 1.21 6.97
N ALA A 18 13.38 1.71 8.20
CA ALA A 18 14.44 1.33 9.13
C ALA A 18 14.23 -0.12 9.62
N GLU A 19 15.23 -0.67 10.33
CA GLU A 19 15.17 -2.03 10.89
C GLU A 19 13.98 -2.24 11.85
N ASN A 20 13.50 -1.17 12.50
CA ASN A 20 12.31 -1.19 13.36
C ASN A 20 11.00 -0.96 12.60
N LEU A 21 11.01 -1.01 11.26
CA LEU A 21 9.87 -0.80 10.37
C LEU A 21 9.28 0.61 10.42
N TRP A 22 10.03 1.61 10.86
CA TRP A 22 9.62 3.00 10.73
C TRP A 22 9.98 3.52 9.34
N SER A 23 9.02 4.17 8.67
CA SER A 23 9.33 4.79 7.39
C SER A 23 10.25 6.00 7.56
N LEU A 24 11.18 6.14 6.63
CA LEU A 24 12.21 7.18 6.61
C LEU A 24 11.96 8.13 5.44
N TYR A 25 12.07 9.44 5.68
CA TYR A 25 11.90 10.44 4.62
C TYR A 25 12.96 10.31 3.52
N ASN A 26 14.22 10.13 3.93
CA ASN A 26 15.36 9.85 3.06
C ASN A 26 16.28 8.83 3.74
N SER A 27 16.10 7.55 3.39
CA SER A 27 16.88 6.43 3.93
C SER A 27 18.36 6.44 3.57
N PHE A 28 18.77 7.28 2.61
CA PHE A 28 20.18 7.42 2.20
C PHE A 28 20.87 8.61 2.87
N ALA A 29 20.18 9.36 3.74
CA ALA A 29 20.79 10.39 4.56
C ALA A 29 21.67 9.77 5.67
N GLU A 30 22.66 10.52 6.13
CA GLU A 30 23.54 10.11 7.25
C GLU A 30 22.76 9.91 8.56
N ASP A 31 21.77 10.77 8.81
CA ASP A 31 20.83 10.68 9.93
C ASP A 31 19.38 10.74 9.41
N PRO A 32 18.82 9.58 9.00
CA PRO A 32 17.51 9.55 8.35
C PRO A 32 16.37 9.78 9.35
N ILE A 33 15.51 10.75 9.03
CA ILE A 33 14.40 11.17 9.89
C ILE A 33 13.17 10.29 9.65
N PHE A 34 12.54 9.86 10.74
CA PHE A 34 11.25 9.17 10.74
C PHE A 34 10.12 10.04 10.16
N GLN A 35 9.29 9.44 9.32
CA GLN A 35 7.99 9.98 8.89
C GLN A 35 6.95 8.86 8.90
N ILE A 36 5.72 9.13 9.30
CA ILE A 36 4.66 8.11 9.47
C ILE A 36 3.86 7.86 8.17
N ASP A 37 4.01 8.70 7.16
CA ASP A 37 3.18 8.70 5.97
C ASP A 37 3.25 7.38 5.18
N ALA A 38 4.44 6.84 4.93
CA ALA A 38 4.61 5.60 4.20
C ALA A 38 4.22 4.36 5.03
N ASN A 39 4.33 4.38 6.36
CA ASN A 39 3.73 3.35 7.22
C ASN A 39 2.21 3.24 6.99
N LEU A 40 1.51 4.40 6.98
CA LEU A 40 0.07 4.45 6.77
C LEU A 40 -0.30 4.18 5.30
N GLY A 41 0.50 4.69 4.36
CA GLY A 41 0.33 4.47 2.92
C GLY A 41 0.51 3.00 2.51
N TYR A 42 1.45 2.28 3.14
CA TYR A 42 1.66 0.85 2.90
C TYR A 42 0.41 0.04 3.26
N SER A 43 -0.20 0.34 4.41
CA SER A 43 -1.41 -0.33 4.87
C SER A 43 -2.65 0.07 4.06
N ALA A 44 -2.67 1.29 3.53
CA ALA A 44 -3.73 1.81 2.67
C ALA A 44 -3.61 1.36 1.20
N ALA A 45 -2.65 0.50 0.85
CA ALA A 45 -2.50 -0.02 -0.50
C ALA A 45 -3.72 -0.87 -0.90
N ASN A 46 -4.50 -0.38 -1.86
CA ASN A 46 -5.79 -0.95 -2.23
C ASN A 46 -5.68 -2.17 -3.17
N ALA A 47 -4.94 -3.20 -2.77
CA ALA A 47 -4.77 -4.44 -3.55
C ALA A 47 -5.99 -5.38 -3.47
N LEU A 48 -6.60 -5.46 -2.28
CA LEU A 48 -7.60 -6.47 -1.94
C LEU A 48 -9.05 -5.98 -2.07
N VAL A 49 -9.30 -4.70 -1.77
CA VAL A 49 -10.63 -4.09 -1.85
C VAL A 49 -10.48 -2.65 -2.37
N GLN A 50 -11.36 -2.24 -3.28
CA GLN A 50 -11.52 -0.85 -3.70
C GLN A 50 -12.98 -0.47 -3.67
N ALA A 51 -13.27 0.70 -3.11
CA ALA A 51 -14.59 1.32 -3.11
C ALA A 51 -14.39 2.83 -3.32
N PRO A 52 -14.24 3.29 -4.58
CA PRO A 52 -14.05 4.70 -4.87
C PRO A 52 -15.29 5.51 -4.50
N ASP A 53 -15.08 6.80 -4.25
CA ASP A 53 -16.14 7.73 -3.86
C ASP A 53 -17.23 7.87 -4.93
N THR A 54 -18.45 8.18 -4.50
CA THR A 54 -19.61 8.42 -5.36
C THR A 54 -20.07 9.86 -5.26
N ALA A 55 -20.65 10.41 -6.33
CA ALA A 55 -21.00 11.83 -6.38
C ALA A 55 -22.10 12.24 -5.39
N SER A 56 -22.94 11.29 -4.96
CA SER A 56 -24.02 11.49 -4.00
C SER A 56 -24.13 10.31 -3.02
N LEU A 57 -24.72 10.59 -1.85
CA LEU A 57 -25.09 9.58 -0.85
C LEU A 57 -26.22 8.63 -1.32
N SER A 58 -26.96 9.03 -2.37
CA SER A 58 -28.01 8.21 -2.98
C SER A 58 -27.48 7.27 -4.06
N ASP A 59 -26.24 7.47 -4.52
CA ASP A 59 -25.64 6.64 -5.55
C ASP A 59 -25.14 5.33 -4.94
N ALA A 60 -25.23 4.23 -5.70
CA ALA A 60 -24.75 2.95 -5.22
C ALA A 60 -23.21 2.91 -5.19
N LEU A 61 -22.64 2.60 -4.02
CA LEU A 61 -21.21 2.36 -3.87
C LEU A 61 -20.83 1.03 -4.54
N THR A 62 -19.95 1.10 -5.54
CA THR A 62 -19.39 -0.10 -6.17
C THR A 62 -18.18 -0.58 -5.39
N ILE A 63 -18.24 -1.82 -4.89
CA ILE A 63 -17.13 -2.46 -4.18
C ILE A 63 -16.51 -3.51 -5.10
N THR A 64 -15.22 -3.36 -5.38
CA THR A 64 -14.45 -4.31 -6.19
C THR A 64 -13.54 -5.13 -5.28
N LEU A 65 -13.67 -6.45 -5.34
CA LEU A 65 -12.81 -7.39 -4.63
C LEU A 65 -11.63 -7.80 -5.51
N LEU A 66 -10.46 -7.93 -4.89
CA LEU A 66 -9.19 -8.32 -5.49
C LEU A 66 -8.80 -7.49 -6.75
N PRO A 67 -9.01 -6.16 -6.78
CA PRO A 67 -8.83 -5.34 -7.99
C PRO A 67 -7.39 -5.31 -8.50
N ALA A 68 -6.42 -5.52 -7.61
CA ALA A 68 -5.00 -5.53 -7.92
C ALA A 68 -4.26 -6.63 -7.16
N LEU A 69 -4.87 -7.81 -7.02
CA LEU A 69 -4.23 -8.98 -6.38
C LEU A 69 -2.99 -9.40 -7.19
N PRO A 70 -1.79 -9.43 -6.59
CA PRO A 70 -0.58 -9.93 -7.23
C PRO A 70 -0.63 -11.46 -7.37
N SER A 71 -0.03 -12.00 -8.43
CA SER A 71 0.09 -13.45 -8.64
C SER A 71 0.87 -14.17 -7.54
N ALA A 72 1.80 -13.46 -6.88
CA ALA A 72 2.53 -13.94 -5.71
C ALA A 72 1.61 -14.27 -4.52
N TRP A 73 0.40 -13.70 -4.46
CA TRP A 73 -0.60 -13.93 -3.41
C TRP A 73 -1.71 -14.87 -3.92
N GLY A 74 -1.32 -16.01 -4.50
CA GLY A 74 -2.24 -16.93 -5.20
C GLY A 74 -3.36 -17.55 -4.34
N SER A 75 -3.29 -17.41 -3.02
CA SER A 75 -4.35 -17.82 -2.09
C SER A 75 -4.19 -17.09 -0.75
N GLY A 76 -5.30 -16.86 -0.03
CA GLY A 76 -5.30 -16.24 1.30
C GLY A 76 -6.69 -15.84 1.78
N SER A 77 -6.76 -15.26 2.97
CA SER A 77 -7.96 -14.67 3.57
C SER A 77 -7.59 -13.41 4.37
N MET A 78 -8.54 -12.50 4.54
CA MET A 78 -8.40 -11.25 5.31
C MET A 78 -9.46 -11.14 6.39
#